data_AF-A0A5N4B546-F1
#
_entry.id   AF-A0A5N4B546-F1
#
_cell.length_a   1.000
_cell.length_b   1.000
_cell.length_c   1.000
_cell.angle_alpha   90.00
_cell.angle_beta   90.00
_cell.angle_gamma   90.00
#
_symmetry.space_group_name_H-M   'P 1'
#
loop_
_entity.id
_entity.type
_entity.pdbx_description
1 polymer ?
#
loop_
_entity_poly.entity_id
_entity_poly.type
_entity_poly.pdbx_seq_one_letter_code
_entity_poly.pdbx_strand_id
1 'polypeptide(L)'
;WYEKKRQWWVKPWLGKGKGNLKLRRELLEDKKSFKNFLRMDETTFNDLLKKITPKIEKQWYTRECASAEIKLIITLRYLATGESYRSLMYNYRIHERTISIFVPQVCRVIYDTLKVDYLKIPTTAAEWLEIAKEFEDKWNMANVIGALDGKHLVIKSPGGSSYYNYKGQHSIVLLAM
;
A
#
# COMPACT_ATOMS: atom_id res chain seq x y z
N TRP A 1 -34.02 -12.51 -11.77
CA TRP A 1 -32.88 -12.12 -10.90
C TRP A 1 -32.95 -12.95 -9.64
N TYR A 2 -32.01 -13.89 -9.43
CA TYR A 2 -32.00 -14.72 -8.22
C TYR A 2 -31.44 -13.93 -7.05
N GLU A 3 -32.29 -13.60 -6.08
CA GLU A 3 -31.90 -12.92 -4.85
C GLU A 3 -31.28 -13.97 -3.90
N LYS A 4 -29.95 -13.98 -3.82
CA LYS A 4 -29.24 -14.87 -2.87
C LYS A 4 -29.55 -14.41 -1.44
N LYS A 5 -30.46 -15.12 -0.76
CA LYS A 5 -30.68 -14.95 0.69
C LYS A 5 -29.34 -15.13 1.43
N ARG A 6 -28.95 -14.12 2.21
CA ARG A 6 -27.81 -14.22 3.12
C ARG A 6 -28.09 -15.32 4.14
N GLN A 7 -27.31 -16.40 4.10
CA GLN A 7 -27.41 -17.47 5.10
C GLN A 7 -26.96 -17.00 6.50
N TRP A 8 -26.04 -16.04 6.56
CA TRP A 8 -25.49 -15.52 7.81
C TRP A 8 -25.23 -14.02 7.68
N TRP A 9 -25.54 -13.24 8.72
CA TRP A 9 -25.17 -11.82 8.79
C TRP A 9 -23.66 -11.62 8.98
N VAL A 10 -23.06 -12.44 9.86
CA VAL A 10 -21.61 -12.61 10.06
C VAL A 10 -21.36 -14.09 10.29
N LYS A 11 -20.27 -14.64 9.73
CA LYS A 11 -19.92 -16.04 9.96
C LYS A 11 -19.53 -16.24 11.43
N PRO A 12 -20.10 -17.22 12.17
CA PRO A 12 -19.86 -17.39 13.61
C PRO A 12 -18.38 -17.51 14.00
N TRP A 13 -17.54 -18.08 13.14
CA TRP A 13 -16.11 -18.23 13.39
C TRP A 13 -15.30 -16.93 13.29
N LEU A 14 -15.82 -15.88 12.63
CA LEU A 14 -15.14 -14.58 12.57
C LEU A 14 -15.16 -13.86 13.94
N GLY A 15 -16.14 -14.16 14.79
CA GLY A 15 -16.22 -13.64 16.16
C GLY A 15 -15.46 -14.46 17.21
N LYS A 16 -14.90 -15.62 16.84
CA LYS A 16 -14.16 -16.50 17.76
C LYS A 16 -12.67 -16.15 17.72
N GLY A 17 -12.21 -15.36 18.71
CA GLY A 17 -10.79 -15.03 18.90
C GLY A 17 -10.30 -13.80 18.13
N LYS A 18 -9.04 -13.41 18.34
CA LYS A 18 -8.43 -12.19 17.79
C LYS A 18 -7.61 -12.41 16.51
N GLY A 19 -7.62 -13.59 15.87
CA GLY A 19 -6.77 -13.84 14.68
C GLY A 19 -5.29 -13.47 14.88
N ASN A 20 -4.60 -13.10 13.79
CA ASN A 20 -3.26 -12.51 13.81
C ASN A 20 -3.23 -11.07 14.37
N LEU A 21 -4.29 -10.57 15.03
CA LEU A 21 -4.24 -9.25 15.67
C LEU A 21 -3.26 -9.22 16.86
N LYS A 22 -2.83 -10.39 17.36
CA LYS A 22 -1.73 -10.52 18.33
C LYS A 22 -0.33 -10.51 17.70
N LEU A 23 -0.24 -10.77 16.40
CA LEU A 23 1.01 -10.99 15.66
C LEU A 23 1.93 -9.77 15.72
N ARG A 24 1.43 -8.54 15.90
CA ARG A 24 2.29 -7.37 16.08
C ARG A 24 3.16 -7.50 17.34
N ARG A 25 2.60 -7.87 18.49
CA ARG A 25 3.39 -7.98 19.73
C ARG A 25 4.50 -9.01 19.60
N GLU A 26 4.17 -10.14 18.98
CA GLU A 26 5.12 -11.22 18.70
C GLU A 26 6.17 -10.81 17.65
N LEU A 27 5.80 -9.99 16.65
CA LEU A 27 6.73 -9.45 15.66
C LEU A 27 7.62 -8.33 16.22
N LEU A 28 7.20 -7.61 17.27
CA LEU A 28 8.02 -6.58 17.92
C LEU A 28 9.20 -7.17 18.70
N GLU A 29 9.11 -8.45 19.09
CA GLU A 29 10.21 -9.18 19.71
C GLU A 29 11.36 -9.44 18.72
N ASP A 30 11.06 -9.50 17.42
CA ASP A 30 12.04 -9.61 16.33
C ASP A 30 11.86 -8.51 15.27
N LYS A 31 12.63 -7.43 15.44
CA LYS A 31 12.68 -6.29 14.52
C LYS A 31 12.92 -6.69 13.05
N LYS A 32 13.68 -7.76 12.79
CA LYS A 32 13.95 -8.23 11.42
C LYS A 32 12.70 -8.85 10.81
N SER A 33 11.99 -9.67 11.58
CA SER A 33 10.71 -10.24 11.17
C SER A 33 9.63 -9.18 10.98
N PHE A 34 9.57 -8.16 11.85
CA PHE A 34 8.66 -7.01 11.66
C PHE A 34 8.91 -6.31 10.33
N LYS A 35 10.17 -5.94 10.05
CA LYS A 35 10.55 -5.25 8.81
C LYS A 35 10.28 -6.12 7.59
N ASN A 36 10.52 -7.43 7.66
CA ASN A 36 10.20 -8.35 6.56
C ASN A 36 8.69 -8.47 6.33
N PHE A 37 7.91 -8.48 7.41
CA PHE A 37 6.46 -8.67 7.36
C PHE A 37 5.73 -7.45 6.78
N LEU A 38 6.10 -6.24 7.20
CA LEU A 38 5.47 -4.98 6.76
C LEU A 38 6.24 -4.23 5.67
N ARG A 39 7.48 -4.64 5.35
CA ARG A 39 8.42 -3.89 4.50
C ARG A 39 8.70 -2.47 5.03
N MET A 40 8.54 -2.28 6.33
CA MET A 40 8.69 -1.02 7.05
C MET A 40 9.25 -1.30 8.44
N ASP A 41 10.21 -0.50 8.89
CA ASP A 41 10.74 -0.60 10.26
C ASP A 41 9.74 -0.04 11.28
N GLU A 42 9.95 -0.40 12.54
CA GLU A 42 9.04 -0.05 13.64
C GLU A 42 8.94 1.46 13.87
N THR A 43 10.07 2.18 13.80
CA THR A 43 10.11 3.63 14.02
C THR A 43 9.30 4.37 12.97
N THR A 44 9.54 4.09 11.69
CA THR A 44 8.78 4.64 10.58
C THR A 44 7.29 4.26 10.66
N PHE A 45 6.98 3.03 11.06
CA PHE A 45 5.60 2.59 11.25
C PHE A 45 4.88 3.42 12.32
N ASN A 46 5.52 3.62 13.48
CA ASN A 46 4.93 4.39 14.58
C ASN A 46 4.75 5.86 14.22
N ASP A 47 5.71 6.46 13.50
CA ASP A 47 5.61 7.83 13.01
C ASP A 47 4.47 7.98 12.00
N LEU A 48 4.37 7.06 11.04
CA LEU A 48 3.28 7.03 10.08
C LEU A 48 1.93 6.85 10.79
N LEU A 49 1.84 5.90 11.72
CA LEU A 49 0.63 5.65 12.51
C LEU A 49 0.20 6.94 13.21
N LYS A 50 1.10 7.62 13.91
CA LYS A 50 0.81 8.89 14.58
C LYS A 50 0.25 9.96 13.62
N LYS A 51 0.80 10.08 12.41
CA LYS A 51 0.32 11.04 11.41
C LYS A 51 -1.07 10.70 10.85
N ILE A 52 -1.39 9.40 10.67
CA ILE A 52 -2.64 8.97 10.01
C ILE A 52 -3.81 8.72 10.98
N THR A 53 -3.54 8.32 12.23
CA THR A 53 -4.56 8.04 13.26
C THR A 53 -5.67 9.11 13.32
N PRO A 54 -5.38 10.42 13.43
CA PRO A 54 -6.43 11.44 13.51
C PRO A 54 -7.34 11.53 12.26
N LYS A 55 -6.87 11.04 11.11
CA LYS A 55 -7.60 11.04 9.83
C LYS A 55 -8.41 9.76 9.63
N ILE A 56 -8.05 8.66 10.29
CA ILE A 56 -8.69 7.34 10.13
C ILE A 56 -9.73 7.08 11.22
N GLU A 57 -9.55 7.63 12.43
CA GLU A 57 -10.47 7.39 13.56
C GLU A 57 -11.80 8.15 13.44
N LYS A 58 -11.84 9.31 12.79
CA LYS A 58 -13.05 10.14 12.68
C LYS A 58 -14.14 9.62 11.73
N GLN A 59 -13.90 8.56 10.96
CA GLN A 59 -14.77 8.17 9.84
C GLN A 59 -15.80 7.06 10.11
N TRP A 60 -15.90 6.49 11.32
CA TRP A 60 -16.79 5.34 11.54
C TRP A 60 -17.44 5.34 12.92
N TYR A 61 -18.72 5.69 12.95
CA TYR A 61 -19.50 5.90 14.18
C TYR A 61 -20.12 4.62 14.77
N THR A 62 -19.82 3.41 14.27
CA THR A 62 -20.51 2.20 14.74
C THR A 62 -19.65 0.93 14.83
N ARG A 63 -19.84 0.25 15.98
CA ARG A 63 -19.27 -1.05 16.46
C ARG A 63 -17.75 -1.10 16.54
N GLU A 64 -17.23 -2.02 17.37
CA GLU A 64 -15.80 -2.31 17.58
C GLU A 64 -15.08 -2.52 16.24
N CYS A 65 -14.72 -1.43 15.57
CA CYS A 65 -14.00 -1.47 14.31
C CYS A 65 -12.53 -1.71 14.64
N ALA A 66 -11.82 -2.35 13.71
CA ALA A 66 -10.38 -2.47 13.78
C ALA A 66 -9.75 -1.08 14.06
N SER A 67 -8.85 -1.03 15.04
CA SER A 67 -8.11 0.19 15.39
C SER A 67 -7.36 0.74 14.17
N ALA A 68 -7.01 2.03 14.20
CA ALA A 68 -6.19 2.64 13.14
C ALA A 68 -4.90 1.85 12.88
N GLU A 69 -4.30 1.32 13.94
CA GLU A 69 -3.14 0.44 13.90
C GLU A 69 -3.39 -0.84 13.09
N ILE A 70 -4.46 -1.59 13.37
CA ILE A 70 -4.80 -2.82 12.66
C ILE A 70 -5.05 -2.53 11.18
N LYS A 71 -5.78 -1.45 10.88
CA LYS A 71 -6.05 -1.02 9.51
C LYS A 71 -4.75 -0.70 8.76
N LEU A 72 -3.81 -0.02 9.41
CA LEU A 72 -2.51 0.25 8.83
C LEU A 72 -1.72 -1.04 8.58
N ILE A 73 -1.65 -1.95 9.54
CA ILE A 73 -0.95 -3.25 9.40
C ILE A 73 -1.49 -4.05 8.22
N ILE A 74 -2.81 -4.18 8.11
CA ILE A 74 -3.42 -4.93 7.01
C ILE A 74 -3.16 -4.25 5.67
N THR A 75 -3.23 -2.92 5.63
CA THR A 75 -2.95 -2.15 4.41
C THR A 75 -1.49 -2.30 3.98
N LEU A 76 -0.54 -2.16 4.89
CA LEU A 76 0.88 -2.35 4.60
C LEU A 76 1.18 -3.79 4.20
N ARG A 77 0.58 -4.78 4.86
CA ARG A 77 0.73 -6.19 4.48
C ARG A 77 0.21 -6.44 3.07
N TYR A 78 -0.95 -5.89 2.72
CA TYR A 78 -1.51 -5.93 1.37
C TYR A 78 -0.55 -5.34 0.34
N LEU A 79 -0.02 -4.12 0.59
CA LEU A 79 0.92 -3.45 -0.30
C LEU A 79 2.27 -4.19 -0.43
N ALA A 80 2.73 -4.79 0.66
CA ALA A 80 4.01 -5.51 0.73
C ALA A 80 4.01 -6.84 -0.03
N THR A 81 2.85 -7.51 -0.15
CA THR A 81 2.77 -8.90 -0.63
C THR A 81 1.80 -9.11 -1.79
N GLY A 82 0.84 -8.22 -1.99
CA GLY A 82 -0.25 -8.42 -2.95
C GLY A 82 -1.23 -9.52 -2.55
N GLU A 83 -1.27 -9.94 -1.27
CA GLU A 83 -2.22 -10.93 -0.77
C GLU A 83 -3.68 -10.54 -1.06
N SER A 84 -4.52 -11.50 -1.41
CA SER A 84 -5.95 -11.22 -1.61
C SER A 84 -6.64 -10.81 -0.31
N TYR A 85 -7.69 -9.97 -0.39
CA TYR A 85 -8.52 -9.62 0.78
C TYR A 85 -9.13 -10.84 1.46
N ARG A 86 -9.37 -11.92 0.72
CA ARG A 86 -9.86 -13.18 1.26
C ARG A 86 -8.81 -13.87 2.13
N SER A 87 -7.55 -13.88 1.71
CA SER A 87 -6.43 -14.38 2.53
C SER A 87 -6.30 -13.56 3.82
N LEU A 88 -6.29 -12.22 3.69
CA LEU A 88 -6.22 -11.31 4.83
C LEU A 88 -7.41 -11.49 5.79
N MET A 89 -8.60 -11.80 5.30
CA MET A 89 -9.75 -12.12 6.15
C MET A 89 -9.50 -13.33 7.04
N TYR A 90 -8.93 -14.41 6.50
CA TYR A 90 -8.64 -15.60 7.30
C TYR A 90 -7.56 -15.33 8.35
N ASN A 91 -6.55 -14.54 8.01
CA ASN A 91 -5.45 -14.17 8.91
C ASN A 91 -5.91 -13.24 10.04
N TYR A 92 -6.59 -12.15 9.70
CA TYR A 92 -6.94 -11.08 10.66
C TYR A 92 -8.35 -11.19 11.22
N ARG A 93 -9.15 -12.16 10.76
CA ARG A 93 -10.56 -12.38 11.16
C ARG A 93 -11.46 -11.17 10.91
N ILE A 94 -11.10 -10.34 9.94
CA ILE A 94 -11.90 -9.20 9.47
C ILE A 94 -12.48 -9.55 8.11
N HIS A 95 -13.80 -9.44 7.93
CA HIS A 95 -14.45 -9.82 6.68
C HIS A 95 -13.83 -9.09 5.47
N GLU A 96 -13.62 -9.81 4.36
CA GLU A 96 -12.96 -9.28 3.16
C GLU A 96 -13.59 -7.97 2.63
N ARG A 97 -14.92 -7.86 2.74
CA ARG A 97 -15.67 -6.63 2.40
C ARG A 97 -15.29 -5.43 3.26
N THR A 98 -14.97 -5.62 4.54
CA THR A 98 -14.50 -4.54 5.41
C THR A 98 -13.10 -4.13 5.00
N ILE A 99 -12.23 -5.12 4.72
CA ILE A 99 -10.86 -4.88 4.23
C ILE A 99 -10.88 -4.09 2.92
N SER A 100 -11.72 -4.48 1.95
CA SER A 100 -11.82 -3.80 0.66
C SER A 100 -12.29 -2.35 0.76
N ILE A 101 -12.99 -1.98 1.85
CA ILE A 101 -13.44 -0.61 2.08
C ILE A 101 -12.30 0.23 2.66
N PHE A 102 -11.66 -0.24 3.73
CA PHE A 102 -10.67 0.60 4.42
C PHE A 102 -9.31 0.62 3.72
N VAL A 103 -8.88 -0.43 3.03
CA VAL A 103 -7.53 -0.46 2.40
C VAL A 103 -7.34 0.72 1.43
N PRO A 104 -8.24 0.99 0.46
CA PRO A 104 -8.12 2.17 -0.40
C PRO A 104 -8.18 3.49 0.37
N GLN A 105 -8.99 3.57 1.42
CA GLN A 105 -9.10 4.77 2.26
C GLN A 105 -7.78 5.06 2.99
N VAL A 106 -7.17 4.04 3.60
CA VAL A 106 -5.88 4.16 4.27
C VAL A 106 -4.80 4.54 3.27
N CYS A 107 -4.76 3.93 2.08
CA CYS A 107 -3.83 4.34 1.01
C CYS A 107 -3.98 5.82 0.66
N ARG A 108 -5.21 6.31 0.51
CA ARG A 108 -5.48 7.73 0.24
C ARG A 108 -5.02 8.63 1.38
N VAL A 109 -5.29 8.24 2.63
CA VAL A 109 -4.83 9.00 3.81
C VAL A 109 -3.30 9.04 3.89
N ILE A 110 -2.61 7.93 3.59
CA ILE A 110 -1.14 7.87 3.52
C ILE A 110 -0.65 8.86 2.46
N TYR A 111 -1.18 8.78 1.23
CA TYR A 111 -0.83 9.69 0.14
C TYR A 111 -1.05 11.16 0.53
N ASP A 112 -2.24 11.52 0.99
CA ASP A 112 -2.58 12.90 1.36
C ASP A 112 -1.74 13.44 2.52
N THR A 113 -1.22 12.56 3.37
CA THR A 113 -0.37 12.92 4.51
C THR A 113 1.09 13.08 4.11
N LEU A 114 1.60 12.25 3.20
CA LEU A 114 3.02 12.23 2.85
C LEU A 114 3.34 13.05 1.60
N LYS A 115 2.39 13.30 0.69
CA LYS A 115 2.64 14.00 -0.58
C LYS A 115 3.27 15.38 -0.39
N VAL A 116 2.91 16.09 0.68
CA VAL A 116 3.42 17.45 0.95
C VAL A 116 4.90 17.42 1.31
N ASP A 117 5.31 16.41 2.07
CA ASP A 117 6.68 16.30 2.58
C ASP A 117 7.63 15.72 1.50
N TYR A 118 7.14 14.74 0.72
CA TYR A 118 7.98 13.89 -0.14
C TYR A 118 7.77 14.07 -1.64
N LEU A 119 6.63 14.58 -2.11
CA LEU A 119 6.38 14.83 -3.54
C LEU A 119 6.54 16.32 -3.87
N LYS A 120 7.77 16.82 -3.72
CA LYS A 120 8.13 18.18 -4.11
C LYS A 120 8.31 18.26 -5.62
N ILE A 121 7.37 18.91 -6.29
CA ILE A 121 7.46 19.17 -7.73
C ILE A 121 8.01 20.59 -7.88
N PRO A 122 9.10 20.79 -8.64
CA PRO A 122 9.62 22.12 -8.92
C PRO A 122 8.55 22.97 -9.61
N THR A 123 8.36 24.20 -9.13
CA THR A 123 7.33 25.11 -9.63
C THR A 123 7.91 26.30 -10.36
N THR A 124 9.21 26.58 -10.17
CA THR A 124 9.89 27.73 -10.76
C THR A 124 10.95 27.30 -11.77
N ALA A 125 11.20 28.15 -12.78
CA ALA A 125 12.27 27.92 -13.75
C ALA A 125 13.65 27.78 -13.09
N ALA A 126 13.91 28.50 -12.00
CA ALA A 126 15.17 28.41 -11.27
C ALA A 126 15.38 27.01 -10.65
N GLU A 127 14.36 26.43 -10.01
CA GLU A 127 14.44 25.07 -9.47
C GLU A 127 14.64 24.02 -10.58
N TRP A 128 13.99 24.20 -11.74
CA TRP A 128 14.19 23.32 -12.89
C TRP A 128 15.60 23.39 -13.46
N LEU A 129 16.19 24.59 -13.52
CA LEU A 129 17.57 24.79 -13.96
C LEU A 129 18.58 24.19 -12.96
N GLU A 130 18.30 24.26 -11.66
CA GLU A 130 19.12 23.61 -10.63
C GLU A 130 19.14 22.09 -10.81
N ILE A 131 17.97 21.48 -11.05
CA ILE A 131 17.89 20.03 -11.32
C ILE A 131 18.65 19.67 -12.60
N ALA A 132 18.46 20.43 -13.69
CA ALA A 132 19.18 20.20 -14.94
C ALA A 132 20.70 20.25 -14.74
N LYS A 133 21.18 21.21 -13.95
CA LYS A 133 22.59 21.34 -13.60
C LYS A 133 23.06 20.15 -12.76
N GLU A 134 22.30 19.70 -11.76
CA GLU A 134 22.66 18.52 -10.98
C GLU A 134 22.80 17.26 -11.86
N PHE A 135 21.92 17.11 -12.86
CA PHE A 135 22.01 16.00 -13.79
C PHE A 135 23.26 16.08 -14.68
N GLU A 136 23.60 17.29 -15.13
CA GLU A 136 24.81 17.56 -15.89
C GLU A 136 26.07 17.28 -15.05
N ASP A 137 26.14 17.79 -13.82
CA ASP A 137 27.31 17.63 -12.94
C ASP A 137 27.56 16.17 -12.55
N LYS A 138 26.50 15.37 -12.33
CA LYS A 138 26.61 13.98 -11.87
C LYS A 138 26.71 12.96 -13.01
N TRP A 139 26.04 13.19 -14.14
CA TRP A 139 25.90 12.20 -15.22
C TRP A 139 26.24 12.75 -16.61
N ASN A 140 26.73 13.99 -16.72
CA ASN A 140 27.02 14.66 -18.00
C ASN A 140 25.80 14.69 -18.95
N MET A 141 24.61 14.84 -18.35
CA MET A 141 23.33 14.88 -19.04
C MET A 141 22.75 16.30 -18.99
N ALA A 142 23.12 17.13 -19.96
CA ALA A 142 22.62 18.50 -20.06
C ALA A 142 21.10 18.55 -20.29
N ASN A 143 20.44 19.54 -19.69
CA ASN A 143 18.99 19.81 -19.83
C ASN A 143 18.06 18.67 -19.35
N VAL A 144 18.55 17.71 -18.55
CA VAL A 144 17.71 16.64 -17.98
C VAL A 144 17.09 17.11 -16.67
N ILE A 145 15.76 17.23 -16.67
CA ILE A 145 15.00 17.75 -15.52
C ILE A 145 14.40 16.65 -14.63
N GLY A 146 14.70 15.39 -14.92
CA GLY A 146 14.18 14.25 -14.18
C GLY A 146 14.43 12.94 -14.90
N ALA A 147 14.23 11.83 -14.18
CA ALA A 147 14.27 10.49 -14.71
C ALA A 147 12.95 9.79 -14.41
N LEU A 148 12.42 9.06 -15.40
CA LEU A 148 11.25 8.21 -15.27
C LEU A 148 11.70 6.77 -15.31
N ASP A 149 11.34 5.98 -14.29
CA ASP A 149 11.58 4.54 -14.29
C ASP A 149 10.31 3.77 -14.66
N GLY A 150 10.50 2.67 -15.37
CA GLY A 150 9.43 1.82 -15.87
C GLY A 150 9.32 0.54 -15.04
N LYS A 151 8.17 0.30 -14.42
CA LYS A 151 7.86 -1.00 -13.81
C LYS A 151 7.01 -1.84 -14.75
N HIS A 152 7.48 -3.05 -15.07
CA HIS A 152 6.68 -4.03 -15.79
C HIS A 152 5.55 -4.59 -14.91
N LEU A 153 4.30 -4.31 -15.28
CA LEU A 153 3.12 -4.97 -14.73
C LEU A 153 2.80 -6.20 -15.58
N VAL A 154 2.95 -7.39 -15.00
CA VAL A 154 2.65 -8.65 -15.69
C VAL A 154 1.15 -8.73 -15.97
N ILE A 155 0.82 -9.02 -17.23
CA ILE A 155 -0.56 -9.20 -17.69
C ILE A 155 -0.76 -10.61 -18.24
N LYS A 156 -2.01 -11.06 -18.26
CA LYS A 156 -2.37 -12.25 -19.04
C LYS A 156 -2.13 -11.94 -20.52
N SER A 157 -1.54 -12.89 -21.25
CA SER A 157 -1.26 -12.73 -22.68
C SER A 157 -2.53 -12.31 -23.44
N PRO A 158 -2.51 -11.15 -24.12
CA PRO A 158 -3.59 -10.77 -25.03
C PRO A 158 -3.44 -11.43 -26.41
N GLY A 159 -2.45 -12.32 -26.60
CA GLY A 159 -2.03 -12.84 -27.91
C GLY A 159 -0.99 -11.95 -28.60
N GLY A 160 -0.17 -12.55 -29.47
CA GLY A 160 0.91 -11.84 -30.18
C GLY A 160 2.10 -11.44 -29.30
N SER A 161 3.07 -10.72 -29.87
CA SER A 161 4.33 -10.35 -29.21
C SER A 161 4.36 -8.92 -28.65
N SER A 162 3.35 -8.09 -28.90
CA SER A 162 3.36 -6.65 -28.55
C SER A 162 3.52 -6.34 -27.06
N TYR A 163 3.23 -7.30 -26.19
CA TYR A 163 3.40 -7.18 -24.74
C TYR A 163 4.45 -8.13 -24.19
N TYR A 164 5.10 -8.93 -25.04
CA TYR A 164 6.07 -9.93 -24.62
C TYR A 164 7.42 -9.28 -24.34
N ASN A 165 7.87 -9.31 -23.09
CA ASN A 165 9.10 -8.69 -22.65
C ASN A 165 10.29 -9.67 -22.73
N TYR A 166 11.51 -9.14 -22.60
CA TYR A 166 12.75 -9.93 -22.64
C TYR A 166 12.88 -10.94 -21.49
N LYS A 167 12.05 -10.83 -20.44
CA LYS A 167 11.98 -11.77 -19.31
C LYS A 167 11.01 -12.93 -19.57
N GLY A 168 10.51 -13.06 -20.80
CA GLY A 168 9.64 -14.16 -21.21
C GLY A 168 8.19 -14.03 -20.72
N GLN A 169 7.75 -12.83 -20.35
CA GLN A 169 6.41 -12.57 -19.80
C GLN A 169 5.67 -11.54 -20.63
N HIS A 170 4.33 -11.60 -20.64
CA HIS A 170 3.52 -10.50 -21.15
C HIS A 170 3.38 -9.42 -20.07
N SER A 171 3.70 -8.17 -20.38
CA SER A 171 3.64 -7.06 -19.44
C SER A 171 3.40 -5.72 -20.11
N ILE A 172 2.85 -4.76 -19.35
CA ILE A 172 2.78 -3.35 -19.73
C ILE A 172 3.77 -2.57 -18.86
N VAL A 173 4.47 -1.60 -19.44
CA VAL A 173 5.35 -0.70 -18.69
C VAL A 173 4.47 0.36 -18.03
N LEU A 174 4.45 0.37 -16.70
CA LEU A 174 3.98 1.50 -15.91
C LEU A 174 5.16 2.46 -15.74
N LEU A 175 5.13 3.60 -16.42
CA LEU A 175 6.05 4.70 -16.17
C LEU A 175 5.61 5.42 -14.90
N ALA A 176 6.50 5.58 -13.93
CA ALA A 176 6.25 6.35 -12.73
C ALA A 176 7.48 7.22 -12.40
N MET A 177 7.21 8.40 -11.84
CA MET A 177 8.21 9.35 -11.34
C MET A 177 8.22 9.32 -9.82
#